data_AF-A0A842IB36-F1
#
_entry.id   AF-A0A842IB36-F1
#
_cell.length_a   1.000
_cell.length_b   1.000
_cell.length_c   1.000
_cell.angle_alpha   90.00
_cell.angle_beta   90.00
_cell.angle_gamma   90.00
#
_symmetry.space_group_name_H-M   'P 1'
#
loop_
_entity.id
_entity.type
_entity.pdbx_description
1 polymer ?
#
loop_
_entity_poly.entity_id
_entity_poly.type
_entity_poly.pdbx_seq_one_letter_code
_entity_poly.pdbx_strand_id
1 'polypeptide(L)'
;MPNLKIFVDDTLYPACRPMLVAALGPIRDMLCADLQVDIPACQFAVMPVAALPDLPRVNVEMAILPRPERTRELILSVCAKLRGMVEEATKTHVAVRVTSLDPATYIALK
;
A
#
# COMPACT_ATOMS: atom_id res chain seq x y z
N MET A 1 8.35 1.84 -9.27
CA MET A 1 7.42 2.83 -8.73
C MET A 1 6.17 2.10 -8.27
N PRO A 2 6.00 1.91 -6.96
CA PRO A 2 4.70 1.71 -6.34
C PRO A 2 4.18 3.05 -5.77
N ASN A 3 2.93 3.36 -6.09
CA ASN A 3 2.17 4.45 -5.46
C ASN A 3 1.19 3.83 -4.47
N LEU A 4 1.52 3.90 -3.18
CA LEU A 4 0.74 3.31 -2.10
C LEU A 4 -0.10 4.36 -1.37
N LYS A 5 -1.40 4.10 -1.26
CA LYS A 5 -2.33 4.88 -0.42
C LYS A 5 -2.96 3.95 0.60
N ILE A 6 -2.97 4.38 1.86
CA ILE A 6 -3.62 3.68 2.97
C ILE A 6 -4.75 4.57 3.47
N PHE A 7 -5.97 4.17 3.18
CA PHE A 7 -7.20 4.80 3.65
C PHE A 7 -7.63 4.13 4.94
N VAL A 8 -7.79 4.92 6.00
CA VAL A 8 -8.16 4.43 7.32
C VAL A 8 -9.44 5.11 7.74
N ASP A 9 -10.42 4.35 8.20
CA ASP A 9 -11.63 4.86 8.86
C ASP A 9 -11.26 5.93 9.90
N ASP A 10 -11.87 7.10 9.80
CA ASP A 10 -11.57 8.26 10.64
C ASP A 10 -11.82 8.03 12.13
N THR A 11 -12.74 7.15 12.49
CA THR A 11 -13.00 6.73 13.88
C THR A 11 -11.95 5.73 14.39
N LEU A 12 -11.24 5.03 13.51
CA LEU A 12 -10.11 4.15 13.86
C LEU A 12 -8.77 4.90 13.88
N TYR A 13 -8.59 5.84 12.96
CA TYR A 13 -7.30 6.41 12.63
C TYR A 13 -6.53 7.01 13.82
N PRO A 14 -7.14 7.78 14.74
CA PRO A 14 -6.42 8.33 15.89
C PRO A 14 -5.72 7.27 16.75
N ALA A 15 -6.33 6.09 16.91
CA ALA A 15 -5.80 5.02 17.74
C ALA A 15 -4.63 4.28 17.09
N CYS A 16 -4.70 4.02 15.78
CA CYS A 16 -3.67 3.24 15.07
C CYS A 16 -2.58 4.08 14.40
N ARG A 17 -2.75 5.41 14.30
CA ARG A 17 -1.83 6.29 13.56
C ARG A 17 -0.35 6.16 13.97
N PRO A 18 0.04 6.12 15.26
CA PRO A 18 1.44 6.00 15.63
C PRO A 18 2.09 4.71 15.11
N MET A 19 1.40 3.57 15.27
CA MET A 19 1.87 2.27 14.81
C MET A 19 1.92 2.19 13.28
N LEU A 20 0.91 2.75 12.61
CA LEU A 20 0.87 2.79 11.15
C LEU A 20 1.99 3.66 10.56
N VAL A 21 2.27 4.82 11.16
CA VAL A 21 3.38 5.69 10.74
C VAL A 21 4.73 4.98 10.95
N ALA A 22 4.91 4.30 12.08
CA ALA A 22 6.12 3.52 12.35
C ALA A 22 6.32 2.37 11.34
N ALA A 23 5.24 1.79 10.83
CA ALA A 23 5.28 0.71 9.84
C ALA A 23 5.64 1.18 8.42
N LEU A 24 5.54 2.48 8.09
CA LEU A 24 5.76 2.97 6.72
C LEU A 24 7.19 2.71 6.21
N GLY A 25 8.20 2.86 7.07
CA GLY A 25 9.60 2.58 6.74
C GLY A 25 9.80 1.11 6.35
N PRO A 26 9.48 0.16 7.25
CA PRO A 26 9.52 -1.27 6.95
C PRO A 26 8.71 -1.67 5.71
N ILE A 27 7.52 -1.11 5.50
CA ILE A 27 6.71 -1.38 4.30
C ILE A 27 7.43 -0.92 3.04
N ARG A 28 8.01 0.29 3.05
CA ARG A 28 8.80 0.79 1.93
C ARG A 28 9.96 -0.14 1.63
N ASP A 29 10.71 -0.58 2.64
CA ASP A 29 11.87 -1.44 2.45
C ASP A 29 11.48 -2.79 1.83
N MET A 30 10.37 -3.37 2.30
CA MET A 30 9.78 -4.58 1.70
C MET A 30 9.36 -4.35 0.23
N LEU A 31 8.68 -3.25 -0.08
CA LEU A 31 8.27 -2.95 -1.46
C LEU A 31 9.48 -2.70 -2.38
N CYS A 32 10.53 -2.02 -1.89
CA CYS A 32 11.76 -1.80 -2.65
C CYS A 32 12.44 -3.12 -2.99
N ALA A 33 12.58 -4.00 -2.00
CA ALA A 33 13.19 -5.32 -2.16
C ALA A 33 12.37 -6.21 -3.10
N ASP A 34 11.07 -6.38 -2.86
CA ASP A 34 10.26 -7.33 -3.61
C ASP A 34 9.92 -6.84 -5.03
N LEU A 35 9.74 -5.52 -5.23
CA LEU A 35 9.40 -4.95 -6.55
C LEU A 35 10.63 -4.47 -7.33
N GLN A 36 11.83 -4.59 -6.76
CA GLN A 36 13.12 -4.19 -7.36
C GLN A 36 13.07 -2.73 -7.82
N VAL A 37 12.86 -1.83 -6.86
CA VAL A 37 12.78 -0.38 -7.09
C VAL A 37 13.60 0.38 -6.06
N ASP A 38 14.09 1.55 -6.44
CA ASP A 38 14.80 2.44 -5.52
C ASP A 38 13.83 3.21 -4.64
N ILE A 39 14.32 3.67 -3.47
CA ILE A 39 13.54 4.47 -2.51
C ILE A 39 12.83 5.67 -3.15
N PRO A 40 13.47 6.51 -4.00
CA PRO A 40 12.80 7.65 -4.64
C PRO A 40 11.69 7.22 -5.61
N ALA A 41 11.65 5.95 -6.02
CA ALA A 41 10.60 5.42 -6.86
C ALA A 41 9.27 5.25 -6.10
N CYS A 42 9.28 5.21 -4.77
CA CYS A 42 8.12 4.95 -3.93
C CYS A 42 7.35 6.24 -3.59
N GLN A 43 6.02 6.19 -3.67
CA GLN A 43 5.13 7.22 -3.12
C GLN A 43 4.25 6.59 -2.04
N PHE A 44 4.14 7.24 -0.89
CA PHE A 44 3.34 6.78 0.25
C PHE A 44 2.42 7.89 0.73
N ALA A 45 1.16 7.55 0.99
CA ALA A 45 0.20 8.43 1.65
C ALA A 45 -0.69 7.63 2.60
N VAL A 46 -1.00 8.22 3.75
CA VAL A 46 -1.98 7.69 4.71
C VAL A 46 -3.01 8.78 4.94
N MET A 47 -4.29 8.44 4.85
CA MET A 47 -5.38 9.42 5.00
C MET A 47 -6.60 8.86 5.73
N PRO A 48 -7.22 9.66 6.60
CA PRO A 48 -8.50 9.31 7.19
C PRO A 48 -9.62 9.41 6.15
N VAL A 49 -10.60 8.52 6.22
CA VAL A 49 -11.81 8.52 5.38
C VAL A 49 -13.03 8.07 6.18
N ALA A 50 -14.23 8.43 5.75
CA ALA A 50 -15.44 7.77 6.21
C ALA A 50 -15.57 6.40 5.52
N ALA A 51 -15.74 5.33 6.29
CA ALA A 51 -15.96 3.97 5.78
C ALA A 51 -17.40 3.52 6.08
N LEU A 52 -17.95 2.66 5.23
CA LEU A 52 -19.22 1.99 5.52
C LEU A 52 -19.00 0.94 6.63
N PRO A 53 -19.90 0.82 7.64
CA PRO A 53 -19.70 -0.07 8.79
C PRO A 53 -19.56 -1.56 8.46
N ASP A 54 -20.09 -2.00 7.32
CA ASP A 54 -20.09 -3.39 6.84
C ASP A 54 -18.94 -3.69 5.87
N LEU A 55 -18.09 -2.70 5.56
CA LEU A 55 -16.93 -2.84 4.70
C LEU A 55 -15.61 -2.77 5.51
N PRO A 56 -14.48 -3.21 4.93
CA PRO A 56 -13.18 -3.06 5.59
C PRO A 56 -12.87 -1.60 5.94
N ARG A 57 -12.57 -1.37 7.22
CA ARG A 57 -12.23 -0.05 7.77
C ARG A 57 -10.85 0.45 7.35
N VAL A 58 -10.01 -0.43 6.81
CA VAL A 58 -8.70 -0.08 6.26
C VAL A 58 -8.60 -0.63 4.84
N ASN A 59 -8.34 0.27 3.89
CA ASN A 59 -8.17 -0.04 2.49
C ASN A 59 -6.80 0.43 2.03
N VAL A 60 -6.08 -0.45 1.36
CA VAL A 60 -4.78 -0.19 0.77
C VAL A 60 -4.94 -0.25 -0.74
N GLU A 61 -4.55 0.82 -1.41
CA GLU A 61 -4.48 0.87 -2.86
C GLU A 61 -3.04 1.06 -3.30
N MET A 62 -2.59 0.22 -4.23
CA MET A 62 -1.26 0.31 -4.80
C MET A 62 -1.34 0.36 -6.33
N ALA A 63 -0.81 1.44 -6.92
CA ALA A 63 -0.61 1.51 -8.35
C ALA A 63 0.84 1.14 -8.68
N ILE A 64 1.07 0.28 -9.68
CA ILE A 64 2.40 -0.16 -10.11
C ILE A 64 2.57 -0.01 -11.61
N LEU A 65 3.79 0.28 -12.06
CA LEU A 65 4.14 0.08 -13.48
C LEU A 65 4.38 -1.41 -13.74
N PRO A 66 3.90 -1.99 -14.85
CA PRO A 66 4.20 -3.36 -15.21
C PRO A 66 5.68 -3.52 -15.56
N ARG A 67 6.24 -4.70 -15.26
CA ARG A 67 7.53 -5.18 -15.74
C ARG A 67 7.46 -6.69 -15.92
N PRO A 68 8.23 -7.31 -16.82
CA PRO A 68 8.19 -8.77 -17.03
C PRO A 68 8.42 -9.57 -15.74
N GLU A 69 9.28 -9.07 -14.86
CA GLU A 69 9.62 -9.72 -13.59
C GLU A 69 8.50 -9.62 -12.55
N ARG A 70 7.54 -8.70 -12.74
CA ARG A 70 6.37 -8.50 -11.86
C ARG A 70 5.23 -9.42 -12.25
N THR A 71 5.47 -10.73 -12.11
CA THR A 71 4.44 -11.74 -12.38
C THR A 71 3.26 -11.61 -11.42
N ARG A 72 2.13 -12.23 -11.79
CA ARG A 72 0.93 -12.24 -10.95
C ARG A 72 1.21 -12.82 -9.56
N GLU A 73 1.99 -13.88 -9.49
CA GLU A 73 2.35 -14.60 -8.27
C GLU A 73 3.20 -13.70 -7.36
N LEU A 74 4.19 -12.99 -7.93
CA LEU A 74 4.99 -12.03 -7.18
C LEU A 74 4.11 -10.92 -6.62
N ILE A 75 3.23 -10.33 -7.44
CA ILE A 75 2.35 -9.25 -6.98
C ILE A 75 1.39 -9.73 -5.89
N LEU A 76 0.81 -10.93 -6.00
CA LEU A 76 -0.03 -11.50 -4.95
C LEU A 76 0.75 -11.72 -3.64
N SER A 77 2.00 -12.20 -3.73
CA SER A 77 2.89 -12.36 -2.56
C SER A 77 3.16 -11.02 -1.88
N VAL A 78 3.49 -9.98 -2.65
CA VAL A 78 3.68 -8.61 -2.15
C VAL A 78 2.41 -8.08 -1.48
N CYS A 79 1.24 -8.30 -2.09
CA CYS A 79 -0.05 -7.89 -1.51
C CYS A 79 -0.32 -8.57 -0.17
N ALA A 80 -0.02 -9.87 -0.06
CA ALA A 80 -0.22 -10.62 1.18
C ALA A 80 0.68 -10.11 2.30
N LYS A 81 1.96 -9.85 2.01
CA LYS A 81 2.90 -9.25 2.97
C LYS A 81 2.44 -7.85 3.40
N LEU A 82 2.12 -7.01 2.43
CA LEU A 82 1.62 -5.65 2.67
C LEU A 82 0.36 -5.66 3.54
N ARG A 83 -0.60 -6.54 3.25
CA ARG A 83 -1.79 -6.73 4.07
C ARG A 83 -1.41 -7.05 5.51
N GLY A 84 -0.58 -8.07 5.74
CA GLY A 84 -0.17 -8.47 7.08
C GLY A 84 0.52 -7.36 7.88
N MET A 85 1.39 -6.58 7.24
CA MET A 85 2.08 -5.45 7.89
C MET A 85 1.11 -4.34 8.31
N VAL A 86 0.10 -4.05 7.47
CA VAL A 86 -0.92 -3.02 7.79
C VAL A 86 -1.93 -3.57 8.81
N GLU A 87 -2.32 -4.84 8.74
CA GLU A 87 -3.19 -5.50 9.73
C GLU A 87 -2.52 -5.47 11.11
N GLU A 88 -1.22 -5.74 11.18
CA GLU A 88 -0.48 -5.69 12.44
C GLU A 88 -0.44 -4.27 13.04
N ALA A 89 -0.29 -3.24 12.20
CA ALA A 89 -0.26 -1.85 12.65
C ALA A 89 -1.65 -1.29 13.02
N THR A 90 -2.72 -1.81 12.39
CA THR A 90 -4.09 -1.28 12.54
C THR A 90 -5.00 -2.13 13.41
N LYS A 91 -4.60 -3.38 13.71
CA LYS A 91 -5.35 -4.35 14.51
C LYS A 91 -6.77 -4.60 14.01
N THR A 92 -6.95 -4.51 12.69
CA THR A 92 -8.20 -4.80 11.98
C THR A 92 -7.89 -5.48 10.66
N HIS A 93 -8.91 -6.09 10.05
CA HIS A 93 -8.80 -6.61 8.70
C HIS A 93 -8.55 -5.49 7.67
N VAL A 94 -7.65 -5.77 6.72
CA VAL A 94 -7.24 -4.84 5.66
C VAL A 94 -7.56 -5.40 4.28
N ALA A 95 -8.20 -4.59 3.43
CA ALA A 95 -8.34 -4.88 2.01
C ALA A 95 -7.18 -4.27 1.21
N VAL A 96 -6.59 -5.03 0.28
CA VAL A 96 -5.54 -4.56 -0.63
C VAL A 96 -6.03 -4.66 -2.08
N ARG A 97 -5.89 -3.58 -2.84
CA ARG A 97 -6.18 -3.53 -4.28
C ARG A 97 -4.96 -3.04 -5.02
N VAL A 98 -4.63 -3.70 -6.14
CA VAL A 98 -3.48 -3.33 -6.97
C VAL A 98 -3.93 -3.08 -8.39
N THR A 99 -3.43 -2.00 -8.98
CA THR A 99 -3.69 -1.63 -10.37
C THR A 99 -2.37 -1.50 -11.13
N SER A 100 -2.27 -2.15 -12.28
CA SER A 100 -1.18 -1.92 -13.23
C SER A 100 -1.48 -0.68 -14.06
N LEU A 101 -0.55 0.28 -14.04
CA LEU A 101 -0.59 1.49 -14.85
C LEU A 101 -0.12 1.20 -16.27
N ASP A 102 -0.55 2.00 -17.23
CA ASP A 102 -0.02 1.95 -18.59
C ASP A 102 1.30 2.78 -18.68
N PRO A 103 2.44 2.15 -19.01
CA PRO A 103 3.71 2.87 -19.14
C PRO A 103 3.72 3.96 -20.21
N ALA A 104 2.88 3.85 -21.25
CA ALA A 104 2.85 4.82 -22.35
C ALA A 104 2.18 6.14 -21.94
N THR A 105 1.27 6.09 -20.97
CA THR A 105 0.47 7.24 -20.52
C THR A 105 0.80 7.70 -19.11
N TYR A 106 1.58 6.92 -18.37
CA TYR A 106 2.03 7.30 -17.03
C TYR A 106 3.17 8.31 -17.08
N ILE A 107 2.88 9.54 -16.64
CA ILE A 107 3.86 10.63 -16.52
C ILE A 107 4.07 10.91 -15.04
N ALA A 108 5.33 10.90 -14.60
CA ALA A 108 5.73 11.34 -13.27
C ALA A 108 6.90 12.31 -13.38
N LEU A 109 6.80 13.43 -12.67
CA LEU A 109 7.90 14.35 -12.45
C LEU A 109 8.37 14.18 -11.00
N LYS A 110 9.67 13.95 -10.80
CA LYS A 110 10.27 13.70 -9.50
C LYS A 110 11.49 14.57 -9.30
#